data_AF-A0A1B9YU82-F1
#
_entry.id   AF-A0A1B9YU82-F1
#
_cell.length_a   1.000
_cell.length_b   1.000
_cell.length_c   1.000
_cell.angle_alpha   90.00
_cell.angle_beta   90.00
_cell.angle_gamma   90.00
#
_symmetry.space_group_name_H-M   'P 1'
#
loop_
_entity.id
_entity.type
_entity.pdbx_description
1 polymer ?
#
loop_
_entity_poly.entity_id
_entity_poly.type
_entity_poly.pdbx_seq_one_letter_code
_entity_poly.pdbx_strand_id
1 'polypeptide(L)' 'MQADAYAGFSRLYEANRKAGSIVEAACSAHGRRKFFDLARLSTTAPIAAKAVKRIDVLFAVEREINGLAPQEPARAPGA' A
#
# COMPACT_ATOMS: atom_id res chain seq x y z
N MET A 1 -9.71 2.49 -4.49
CA MET A 1 -9.11 3.80 -4.16
C MET A 1 -8.10 3.60 -3.05
N GLN A 2 -6.93 4.25 -3.12
CA GLN A 2 -5.99 4.25 -2.00
C GLN A 2 -6.23 5.45 -1.08
N ALA A 3 -6.38 5.23 0.22
CA ALA A 3 -6.56 6.29 1.22
C ALA A 3 -5.80 6.01 2.53
N ASP A 4 -5.60 7.03 3.35
CA ASP A 4 -4.87 6.99 4.62
C ASP A 4 -5.70 6.54 5.83
N ALA A 5 -6.86 5.94 5.57
CA ALA A 5 -7.89 5.61 6.56
C ALA A 5 -8.50 6.82 7.29
N TYR A 6 -8.42 8.03 6.72
CA TYR A 6 -9.21 9.15 7.21
C TYR A 6 -10.71 8.83 7.13
N ALA A 7 -11.41 8.93 8.27
CA ALA A 7 -12.81 8.54 8.41
C ALA A 7 -13.77 9.29 7.45
N GLY A 8 -13.36 10.44 6.92
CA GLY A 8 -14.12 11.16 5.90
C GLY A 8 -14.33 10.37 4.61
N PHE A 9 -13.50 9.35 4.34
CA PHE A 9 -13.64 8.50 3.15
C PHE A 9 -14.58 7.30 3.32
N SER A 10 -15.03 6.96 4.54
CA SER A 10 -15.78 5.70 4.79
C SER A 10 -17.02 5.54 3.92
N ARG A 11 -17.76 6.63 3.65
CA ARG A 11 -18.95 6.61 2.78
C ARG A 11 -18.64 6.27 1.32
N LEU A 12 -17.39 6.44 0.88
CA LEU A 12 -16.98 6.11 -0.49
C LEU A 12 -16.92 4.60 -0.72
N TYR A 13 -16.79 3.80 0.34
CA TYR A 13 -16.65 2.34 0.26
C TYR A 13 -17.97 1.60 0.49
N GLU A 14 -19.07 2.32 0.75
CA GLU A 14 -20.39 1.72 0.93
C GLU A 14 -20.84 0.98 -0.35
N ALA A 15 -21.31 -0.25 -0.19
CA ALA A 15 -21.68 -1.12 -1.30
C ALA A 15 -22.83 -0.55 -2.17
N ASN A 16 -23.70 0.30 -1.59
CA ASN A 16 -24.85 0.92 -2.24
C ASN A 16 -24.55 2.33 -2.78
N ARG A 17 -23.28 2.72 -2.90
CA ARG A 17 -22.90 4.02 -3.45
C ARG A 17 -23.41 4.19 -4.89
N LYS A 18 -24.15 5.27 -5.15
CA LYS A 18 -24.78 5.56 -6.47
C LYS A 18 -23.81 5.52 -7.66
N ALA A 19 -22.57 5.97 -7.47
CA ALA A 19 -21.55 6.01 -8.51
C ALA A 19 -20.70 4.72 -8.57
N GLY A 20 -21.25 3.59 -8.15
CA GLY A 20 -20.59 2.28 -8.17
C GLY A 20 -19.72 2.01 -6.94
N SER A 21 -19.35 0.74 -6.78
CA SER A 21 -18.50 0.27 -5.69
C SER A 21 -17.07 0.76 -5.86
N ILE A 22 -16.44 1.07 -4.73
CA ILE A 22 -15.01 1.37 -4.65
C ILE A 22 -14.40 0.36 -3.71
N VAL A 23 -13.41 -0.39 -4.21
CA VAL A 23 -12.58 -1.25 -3.35
C VAL A 23 -11.65 -0.36 -2.54
N GLU A 24 -11.73 -0.50 -1.22
CA GLU A 24 -10.83 0.15 -0.29
C GLU A 24 -9.43 -0.45 -0.42
N ALA A 25 -8.42 0.41 -0.52
CA ALA A 25 -7.02 0.03 -0.41
C ALA A 25 -6.30 1.01 0.51
N ALA A 26 -5.44 0.51 1.40
CA ALA A 26 -4.63 1.39 2.23
C ALA A 26 -3.57 2.12 1.38
N CYS A 27 -3.35 3.40 1.66
CA CYS A 27 -2.30 4.18 1.01
C CYS A 27 -0.92 3.70 1.48
N SER A 28 -0.13 3.14 0.57
CA SER A 28 1.21 2.61 0.87
C SER A 28 2.16 3.66 1.45
N ALA A 29 2.08 4.91 0.99
CA ALA A 29 2.90 6.01 1.50
C ALA A 29 2.61 6.31 2.97
N HIS A 30 1.33 6.39 3.35
CA HIS A 30 0.93 6.62 4.74
C HIS A 30 1.23 5.41 5.63
N GLY A 31 0.94 4.19 5.14
CA GLY A 31 1.18 2.96 5.88
C GLY A 31 2.64 2.76 6.29
N ARG A 32 3.60 3.14 5.44
CA ARG A 32 5.02 2.98 5.76
C ARG A 32 5.59 4.07 6.67
N ARG A 33 5.04 5.30 6.63
CA ARG A 33 5.64 6.49 7.26
C ARG A 33 6.01 6.27 8.73
N LYS A 34 5.10 5.68 9.52
CA LYS A 34 5.32 5.49 10.95
C LYS A 34 6.44 4.50 11.26
N PHE A 35 6.63 3.47 10.43
CA PHE A 35 7.75 2.54 10.57
C PHE A 35 9.09 3.24 10.33
N PHE A 36 9.18 4.12 9.32
CA PHE A 36 10.38 4.92 9.08
C PHE A 36 10.65 5.89 10.24
N ASP A 37 9.63 6.60 10.73
CA ASP A 37 9.77 7.51 11.87
C ASP A 37 10.31 6.77 13.11
N LEU A 38 9.75 5.60 13.43
CA LEU A 38 10.18 4.79 14.56
C LEU A 38 11.58 4.18 14.36
N ALA A 39 11.90 3.71 13.15
CA ALA A 39 13.21 3.13 12.84
C ALA A 39 14.34 4.18 12.94
N ARG A 40 14.04 5.47 12.72
CA ARG A 40 15.01 6.57 12.88
C ARG A 40 15.36 6.87 14.33
N LEU A 41 14.51 6.49 15.29
CA LEU A 41 14.69 6.78 16.72
C LEU A 41 15.63 5.81 17.46
N SER A 42 16.37 4.95 16.73
CA SER A 42 17.41 4.01 17.19
C SER A 42 16.88 2.71 17.87
N THR A 43 17.75 1.98 18.58
CA THR A 43 17.73 0.54 18.95
C THR A 43 16.46 -0.01 19.63
N THR A 44 15.50 0.83 19.97
CA THR A 44 14.28 0.46 20.71
C THR A 44 13.13 -0.03 19.82
N ALA A 45 13.24 0.09 18.50
CA ALA A 45 12.17 -0.29 17.56
C ALA A 45 12.58 -1.42 16.58
N PRO A 46 12.93 -2.64 17.06
CA PRO A 46 13.38 -3.74 16.20
C PRO A 46 12.32 -4.20 15.19
N ILE A 47 11.03 -4.08 15.52
CA ILE A 47 9.93 -4.40 14.60
C ILE A 47 9.86 -3.37 13.47
N ALA A 48 10.01 -2.08 13.78
CA ALA A 48 9.99 -1.03 12.77
C ALA A 48 11.18 -1.16 11.80
N ALA A 49 12.37 -1.46 12.32
CA ALA A 49 13.55 -1.74 11.50
C ALA A 49 13.35 -2.96 10.58
N LYS A 50 12.74 -4.05 11.09
CA LYS A 50 12.37 -5.21 10.27
C LYS A 50 11.34 -4.86 9.20
N ALA A 51 10.35 -4.02 9.51
CA ALA A 51 9.34 -3.57 8.56
C ALA A 51 9.97 -2.75 7.43
N VAL A 52 10.83 -1.77 7.75
CA VAL A 52 11.58 -0.98 6.75
C VAL A 52 12.38 -1.89 5.83
N LYS A 53 13.14 -2.87 6.37
CA LYS A 53 13.89 -3.83 5.55
C LYS A 53 13.01 -4.63 4.57
N ARG A 54 11.79 -5.03 4.98
CA ARG A 54 10.86 -5.73 4.09
C ARG A 54 10.31 -4.81 3.01
N ILE A 55 10.03 -3.54 3.35
CA ILE A 55 9.59 -2.52 2.39
C ILE A 55 10.69 -2.24 1.36
N ASP A 56 11.96 -2.22 1.77
CA ASP A 56 13.08 -2.01 0.86
C ASP A 56 13.20 -3.11 -0.20
N VAL A 57 12.87 -4.36 0.14
CA VAL A 57 12.81 -5.48 -0.82
C VAL A 57 11.76 -5.21 -1.90
N LEU A 58 10.59 -4.69 -1.53
CA LEU A 58 9.55 -4.33 -2.51
C LEU A 58 10.03 -3.22 -3.44
N PHE A 59 10.68 -2.17 -2.89
CA PHE A 59 11.26 -1.11 -3.72
C PHE A 59 12.39 -1.59 -4.63
N ALA A 60 13.14 -2.63 -4.25
CA ALA A 60 14.12 -3.25 -5.15
C ALA A 60 13.44 -3.86 -6.37
N VAL A 61 12.38 -4.64 -6.17
CA VAL A 61 11.58 -5.20 -7.26
C VAL A 61 10.92 -4.11 -8.10
N GLU A 62 10.31 -3.10 -7.47
CA GLU A 62 9.70 -1.97 -8.18
C GLU A 62 10.70 -1.24 -9.09
N ARG A 63 11.97 -1.10 -8.66
CA ARG A 63 13.04 -0.52 -9.48
C ARG A 63 13.42 -1.42 -10.66
N GLU A 64 13.47 -2.73 -10.46
CA GLU A 64 13.80 -3.69 -11.52
C GLU A 64 12.75 -3.71 -12.63
N ILE A 65 11.46 -3.53 -12.28
CA ILE A 65 10.37 -3.59 -13.25
C ILE A 65 9.95 -2.21 -13.81
N ASN A 66 10.47 -1.11 -13.26
CA ASN A 66 10.08 0.23 -13.68
C ASN A 66 10.46 0.47 -15.15
N GLY A 67 9.50 0.90 -15.97
CA GLY A 67 9.70 1.16 -17.40
C GLY A 67 9.62 -0.08 -18.30
N LEU A 68 9.45 -1.28 -17.73
CA LEU A 68 9.14 -2.47 -18.52
C LEU A 68 7.67 -2.47 -18.95
N ALA A 69 7.39 -3.03 -20.13
CA ALA A 69 6.01 -3.28 -20.54
C ALA A 69 5.37 -4.27 -19.56
N PRO A 70 4.08 -4.09 -19.20
CA PRO A 70 3.38 -5.08 -18.40
C PRO A 70 3.45 -6.44 -19.10
N GLN A 71 3.93 -7.48 -18.42
CA GLN A 71 3.61 -8.83 -18.87
C GLN A 71 2.08 -8.98 -18.87
N GLU A 72 1.49 -9.51 -19.94
CA GLU A 72 0.05 -9.75 -19.97
C GLU A 72 -0.35 -10.54 -18.72
N PRO A 73 -1.20 -9.97 -17.83
CA PRO A 73 -1.67 -10.72 -16.69
C PRO A 73 -2.58 -11.83 -17.23
N ALA A 74 -2.33 -13.08 -16.83
CA ALA A 74 -3.29 -14.15 -17.04
C ALA A 74 -4.64 -13.66 -16.51
N ARG A 75 -5.64 -13.61 -17.39
CA ARG A 75 -7.01 -13.19 -17.08
C ARG A 75 -7.43 -13.85 -15.77
N ALA A 76 -7.58 -13.07 -14.71
CA ALA A 76 -8.15 -13.59 -13.46
C ALA A 76 -9.54 -14.16 -13.82
N PRO A 77 -9.81 -15.44 -13.53
CA PRO A 77 -11.11 -16.01 -13.80
C PRO A 77 -12.14 -15.29 -12.93
N GLY A 78 -13.06 -14.57 -13.60
CA GLY A 78 -14.34 -14.09 -13.07
C GLY A 78 -14.28 -13.28 -11.77
N ALA A 79 -14.20 -11.96 -11.91
CA ALA A 79 -14.80 -11.05 -10.93
C ALA A 79 -16.34 -11.09 -11.07
#